data_AF-A0A2V7CJG3-F1
#
_entry.id   AF-A0A2V7CJG3-F1
#
_cell.length_a   1.000
_cell.length_b   1.000
_cell.length_c   1.000
_cell.angle_alpha   90.00
_cell.angle_beta   90.00
_cell.angle_gamma   90.00
#
_symmetry.space_group_name_H-M   'P 1'
#
loop_
_entity.id
_entity.type
_entity.pdbx_description
1 polymer ?
#
loop_
_entity_poly.entity_id
_entity_poly.type
_entity_poly.pdbx_seq_one_letter_code
_entity_poly.pdbx_strand_id
1 'polypeptide(L)'
;MRAIILILFAQVLGSISAVSAGDRSAEEARPRVEHHLLEAEQLVRHFESVLAQECPRFGTADERRAYVDGEVEHAVLLVAHLEQAWVEAKRTSDKDVRLAAKAPRAQVKSAQRLITKLQTCAGDDGALEPSAVWRRVEQEVPRRQAEIALPH
;
A
#
# COMPACT_ATOMS: atom_id res chain seq x y z
N MET A 1 23.17 -15.46 49.71
CA MET A 1 23.35 -15.97 48.32
C MET A 1 21.95 -16.17 47.74
N ARG A 2 21.37 -15.12 47.16
CA ARG A 2 21.09 -14.92 45.72
C ARG A 2 20.27 -16.06 45.08
N ALA A 3 18.96 -15.80 44.99
CA ALA A 3 17.96 -16.60 44.29
C ALA A 3 18.22 -16.61 42.78
N ILE A 4 18.03 -17.77 42.15
CA ILE A 4 18.10 -17.92 40.68
C ILE A 4 16.68 -18.12 40.18
N ILE A 5 16.21 -17.13 39.41
CA ILE A 5 14.93 -17.07 38.71
C ILE A 5 15.07 -17.90 37.43
N LEU A 6 14.22 -18.92 37.27
CA LEU A 6 14.07 -19.67 36.02
C LEU A 6 13.16 -18.88 35.07
N ILE A 7 13.73 -18.34 34.00
CA ILE A 7 12.99 -17.67 32.92
C ILE A 7 12.60 -18.72 31.87
N LEU A 8 11.29 -19.00 31.78
CA LEU A 8 10.68 -19.71 30.67
C LEU A 8 10.72 -18.84 29.40
N PHE A 9 11.46 -19.27 28.38
CA PHE A 9 11.37 -18.70 27.05
C PHE A 9 10.17 -19.31 26.31
N ALA A 10 9.06 -18.58 26.27
CA ALA A 10 7.95 -18.86 25.37
C ALA A 10 8.30 -18.38 23.95
N GLN A 11 8.64 -19.31 23.06
CA GLN A 11 8.80 -19.05 21.63
C GLN A 11 7.40 -18.97 20.99
N VAL A 12 6.92 -17.76 20.73
CA VAL A 12 5.73 -17.55 19.88
C VAL A 12 6.17 -17.74 18.43
N LEU A 13 5.96 -18.96 17.91
CA LEU A 13 5.98 -19.23 16.48
C LEU A 13 4.82 -18.45 15.84
N GLY A 14 5.15 -17.40 15.07
CA GLY A 14 4.20 -16.76 14.18
C GLY A 14 3.73 -17.78 13.14
N SER A 15 2.45 -18.14 13.20
CA SER A 15 1.79 -18.98 12.21
C SER A 15 1.78 -18.26 10.86
N ILE A 16 2.75 -18.60 9.99
CA ILE A 16 2.64 -18.31 8.57
C ILE A 16 1.57 -19.26 8.04
N SER A 17 0.31 -18.81 7.99
CA SER A 17 -0.76 -19.56 7.33
C SER A 17 -0.36 -19.76 5.87
N ALA A 18 0.01 -20.98 5.51
CA ALA A 18 0.14 -21.40 4.12
C ALA A 18 -1.26 -21.32 3.49
N VAL A 19 -1.58 -20.19 2.88
CA VAL A 19 -2.82 -20.01 2.11
C VAL A 19 -2.71 -20.91 0.88
N SER A 20 -3.49 -21.99 0.84
CA SER A 20 -3.58 -22.87 -0.31
C SER A 20 -4.14 -22.09 -1.50
N ALA A 21 -3.48 -22.15 -2.64
CA ALA A 21 -4.10 -21.66 -3.87
C ALA A 21 -5.36 -22.49 -4.16
N GLY A 22 -6.47 -21.82 -4.48
CA GLY A 22 -7.73 -22.48 -4.81
C GLY A 22 -8.61 -22.84 -3.61
N ASP A 23 -8.40 -22.23 -2.44
CA ASP A 23 -9.30 -22.36 -1.29
C ASP A 23 -10.64 -21.60 -1.47
N ARG A 24 -10.74 -20.74 -2.50
CA ARG A 24 -11.95 -20.01 -2.87
C ARG A 24 -12.38 -20.22 -4.31
N SER A 25 -13.69 -20.23 -4.50
CA SER A 25 -14.31 -20.16 -5.83
C SER A 25 -14.02 -18.81 -6.50
N ALA A 26 -14.20 -18.75 -7.82
CA ALA A 26 -14.11 -17.50 -8.56
C ALA A 26 -15.19 -16.49 -8.10
N GLU A 27 -16.38 -16.98 -7.76
CA GLU A 27 -17.51 -16.16 -7.29
C GLU A 27 -17.20 -15.48 -5.95
N GLU A 28 -16.52 -16.16 -5.04
CA GLU A 28 -16.12 -15.58 -3.75
C GLU A 28 -14.90 -14.64 -3.86
N ALA A 29 -13.96 -14.93 -4.77
CA ALA A 29 -12.73 -14.16 -4.93
C ALA A 29 -12.96 -12.85 -5.71
N ARG A 30 -13.81 -12.89 -6.73
CA ARG A 30 -14.05 -11.77 -7.65
C ARG A 30 -14.48 -10.46 -6.96
N PRO A 31 -15.52 -10.41 -6.10
CA PRO A 31 -15.93 -9.15 -5.46
C PRO A 31 -14.85 -8.57 -4.55
N ARG A 32 -14.02 -9.42 -3.92
CA ARG A 32 -12.89 -8.98 -3.07
C ARG A 32 -11.79 -8.33 -3.92
N VAL A 33 -11.44 -8.96 -5.04
CA VAL A 33 -10.47 -8.40 -6.00
C VAL A 33 -11.00 -7.09 -6.58
N GLU A 34 -12.25 -7.07 -7.05
CA GLU A 34 -12.88 -5.88 -7.65
C GLU A 34 -12.92 -4.71 -6.67
N HIS A 35 -13.26 -4.94 -5.41
CA HIS A 35 -13.21 -3.90 -4.37
C HIS A 35 -11.83 -3.21 -4.33
N HIS A 36 -10.75 -3.99 -4.23
CA HIS A 36 -9.41 -3.39 -4.18
C HIS A 36 -9.01 -2.69 -5.48
N LEU A 37 -9.44 -3.21 -6.64
CA LEU A 37 -9.15 -2.58 -7.92
C LEU A 37 -9.88 -1.24 -8.08
N LEU A 38 -11.14 -1.14 -7.61
CA LEU A 38 -11.90 0.12 -7.62
C LEU A 38 -11.26 1.18 -6.73
N GLU A 39 -10.81 0.81 -5.53
CA GLU A 39 -10.09 1.71 -4.63
C GLU A 39 -8.75 2.16 -5.23
N ALA A 40 -7.99 1.21 -5.81
CA ALA A 40 -6.75 1.53 -6.52
C ALA A 40 -6.97 2.50 -7.69
N GLU A 41 -8.05 2.33 -8.45
CA GLU A 41 -8.39 3.21 -9.56
C GLU A 41 -8.73 4.64 -9.08
N GLN A 42 -9.46 4.77 -7.98
CA GLN A 42 -9.74 6.07 -7.35
C GLN A 42 -8.45 6.80 -6.96
N LEU A 43 -7.51 6.09 -6.34
CA LEU A 43 -6.20 6.64 -5.96
C LEU A 43 -5.36 7.04 -7.17
N VAL A 44 -5.39 6.24 -8.25
CA VAL A 44 -4.70 6.61 -9.50
C VAL A 44 -5.28 7.89 -10.09
N ARG A 45 -6.61 8.05 -10.15
CA ARG A 45 -7.25 9.29 -10.63
C ARG A 45 -6.89 10.49 -9.75
N HIS A 46 -6.82 10.31 -8.44
CA HIS A 46 -6.31 11.34 -7.52
C HIS A 46 -4.88 11.76 -7.89
N PHE A 47 -3.98 10.79 -8.11
CA PHE A 47 -2.60 11.10 -8.49
C PHE A 47 -2.50 11.79 -9.85
N GLU A 48 -3.31 11.40 -10.83
CA GLU A 48 -3.37 12.09 -12.12
C GLU A 48 -3.77 13.55 -11.96
N SER A 49 -4.74 13.84 -11.08
CA SER A 49 -5.14 15.21 -10.75
C SER A 49 -3.99 16.00 -10.11
N VAL A 50 -3.26 15.42 -9.14
CA VAL A 50 -2.12 16.08 -8.48
C VAL A 50 -0.95 16.29 -9.45
N LEU A 51 -0.67 15.31 -10.30
CA LEU A 51 0.41 15.37 -11.30
C LEU A 51 0.16 16.46 -12.34
N ALA A 52 -1.11 16.73 -12.68
CA ALA A 52 -1.50 17.76 -13.64
C ALA A 52 -1.43 19.19 -13.07
N GLN A 53 -1.36 19.35 -11.75
CA GLN A 53 -1.39 20.66 -11.10
C GLN A 53 0.01 21.28 -10.95
N GLU A 54 0.03 22.62 -10.85
CA GLU A 54 1.21 23.35 -10.40
C GLU A 54 1.62 22.94 -8.98
N CYS A 55 2.86 23.23 -8.59
CA CYS A 55 3.31 22.92 -7.24
C CYS A 55 2.51 23.74 -6.21
N PRO A 56 1.91 23.08 -5.19
CA PRO A 56 1.15 23.79 -4.17
C PRO A 56 2.03 24.81 -3.43
N ARG A 57 1.45 25.97 -3.13
CA ARG A 57 2.06 26.99 -2.27
C ARG A 57 1.48 26.86 -0.88
N PHE A 58 2.36 26.88 0.13
CA PHE A 58 1.98 26.73 1.54
C PHE A 58 2.36 28.00 2.30
N GLY A 59 1.52 28.40 3.26
CA GLY A 59 1.80 29.52 4.16
C GLY A 59 2.81 29.14 5.25
N THR A 60 2.91 27.85 5.58
CA THR A 60 3.83 27.34 6.62
C THR A 60 4.51 26.03 6.22
N ALA A 61 5.58 25.68 6.93
CA ALA A 61 6.27 24.40 6.77
C ALA A 61 5.42 23.20 7.24
N ASP A 62 4.57 23.40 8.25
CA ASP A 62 3.70 22.34 8.77
C ASP A 62 2.55 22.01 7.81
N GLU A 63 1.96 23.01 7.17
CA GLU A 63 0.97 22.80 6.09
C GLU A 63 1.58 21.99 4.94
N ARG A 64 2.81 22.34 4.52
CA ARG A 64 3.55 21.60 3.51
C ARG A 64 3.77 20.15 3.94
N ARG A 65 4.24 19.93 5.18
CA ARG A 65 4.50 18.58 5.71
C ARG A 65 3.22 17.75 5.73
N ALA A 66 2.13 18.30 6.24
CA ALA A 66 0.84 17.62 6.31
C ALA A 66 0.32 17.23 4.92
N TYR A 67 0.45 18.11 3.93
CA TYR A 67 0.10 17.79 2.55
C TYR A 67 0.95 16.64 2.00
N VAL A 68 2.27 16.72 2.15
CA VAL A 68 3.20 15.69 1.66
C VAL A 68 2.93 14.34 2.34
N ASP A 69 2.77 14.33 3.67
CA ASP A 69 2.45 13.10 4.40
C ASP A 69 1.11 12.51 3.92
N GLY A 70 0.09 13.34 3.68
CA GLY A 70 -1.19 12.89 3.11
C GLY A 70 -1.05 12.22 1.74
N GLU A 71 -0.29 12.82 0.83
CA GLU A 71 -0.03 12.26 -0.50
C GLU A 71 0.80 10.96 -0.43
N VAL A 72 1.74 10.88 0.52
CA VAL A 72 2.49 9.64 0.77
C VAL A 72 1.57 8.56 1.34
N GLU A 73 0.67 8.87 2.26
CA GLU A 73 -0.31 7.89 2.77
C GLU A 73 -1.22 7.38 1.66
N HIS A 74 -1.68 8.23 0.73
CA HIS A 74 -2.41 7.77 -0.45
C HIS A 74 -1.56 6.82 -1.31
N ALA A 75 -0.26 7.09 -1.48
CA ALA A 75 0.65 6.19 -2.17
C ALA A 75 0.76 4.82 -1.47
N VAL A 76 0.83 4.79 -0.13
CA VAL A 76 0.77 3.53 0.64
C VAL A 76 -0.53 2.78 0.37
N LEU A 77 -1.67 3.47 0.41
CA LEU A 77 -2.98 2.85 0.14
C LEU A 77 -3.03 2.25 -1.26
N LEU A 78 -2.52 2.94 -2.29
CA LEU A 78 -2.53 2.40 -3.66
C LEU A 78 -1.78 1.07 -3.72
N VAL A 79 -0.56 1.03 -3.17
CA VAL A 79 0.26 -0.18 -3.19
C VAL A 79 -0.40 -1.28 -2.35
N ALA A 80 -0.97 -0.95 -1.20
CA ALA A 80 -1.68 -1.90 -0.35
C ALA A 80 -2.89 -2.54 -1.06
N HIS A 81 -3.73 -1.75 -1.74
CA HIS A 81 -4.86 -2.27 -2.51
C HIS A 81 -4.40 -3.15 -3.67
N LEU A 82 -3.38 -2.74 -4.44
CA LEU A 82 -2.85 -3.56 -5.55
C LEU A 82 -2.26 -4.89 -5.09
N GLU A 83 -1.51 -4.90 -3.99
CA GLU A 83 -0.94 -6.12 -3.42
C GLU A 83 -2.04 -6.98 -2.77
N GLN A 84 -3.04 -6.37 -2.13
CA GLN A 84 -4.15 -7.13 -1.54
C GLN A 84 -5.03 -7.76 -2.63
N ALA A 85 -5.33 -7.05 -3.72
CA ALA A 85 -6.01 -7.63 -4.89
C ALA A 85 -5.29 -8.89 -5.38
N TRP A 86 -3.95 -8.87 -5.41
CA TRP A 86 -3.17 -10.04 -5.79
C TRP A 86 -3.20 -11.16 -4.74
N VAL A 87 -3.18 -10.84 -3.45
CA VAL A 87 -3.35 -11.82 -2.37
C VAL A 87 -4.71 -12.52 -2.48
N GLU A 88 -5.79 -11.77 -2.67
CA GLU A 88 -7.15 -12.28 -2.84
C GLU A 88 -7.27 -13.13 -4.11
N ALA A 89 -6.69 -12.69 -5.23
CA ALA A 89 -6.72 -13.44 -6.48
C ALA A 89 -5.93 -14.77 -6.42
N LYS A 90 -4.88 -14.86 -5.58
CA LYS A 90 -4.13 -16.12 -5.38
C LYS A 90 -4.92 -17.18 -4.61
N ARG A 91 -6.01 -16.81 -3.92
CA ARG A 91 -6.90 -17.73 -3.22
C ARG A 91 -7.81 -18.52 -4.15
N THR A 92 -7.88 -18.15 -5.43
CA THR A 92 -8.59 -18.93 -6.45
C THR A 92 -7.63 -19.51 -7.50
N SER A 93 -8.01 -20.62 -8.12
CA SER A 93 -7.32 -21.18 -9.29
C SER A 93 -7.80 -20.55 -10.60
N ASP A 94 -8.85 -19.72 -10.57
CA ASP A 94 -9.40 -19.04 -11.74
C ASP A 94 -8.37 -18.10 -12.38
N LYS A 95 -8.09 -18.35 -13.66
CA LYS A 95 -7.08 -17.62 -14.42
C LYS A 95 -7.49 -16.18 -14.69
N ASP A 96 -8.77 -15.93 -14.93
CA ASP A 96 -9.27 -14.61 -15.30
C ASP A 96 -9.22 -13.66 -14.11
N VAL A 97 -9.61 -14.16 -12.92
CA VAL A 97 -9.47 -13.39 -11.67
C VAL A 97 -8.01 -13.04 -11.39
N ARG A 98 -7.08 -13.99 -11.59
CA ARG A 98 -5.64 -13.75 -11.42
C ARG A 98 -5.07 -12.76 -12.43
N LEU A 99 -5.50 -12.81 -13.68
CA LEU A 99 -5.08 -11.85 -14.71
C LEU A 99 -5.60 -10.45 -14.41
N ALA A 100 -6.88 -10.33 -14.02
CA ALA A 100 -7.50 -9.07 -13.64
C ALA A 100 -6.76 -8.38 -12.49
N ALA A 101 -6.30 -9.12 -11.48
CA ALA A 101 -5.51 -8.56 -10.37
C ALA A 101 -4.04 -8.28 -10.73
N LYS A 102 -3.45 -9.02 -11.68
CA LYS A 102 -2.01 -8.90 -12.00
C LYS A 102 -1.68 -7.64 -12.80
N ALA A 103 -2.44 -7.34 -13.85
CA ALA A 103 -2.13 -6.23 -14.76
C ALA A 103 -2.11 -4.85 -14.05
N PRO A 104 -3.08 -4.53 -13.15
CA PRO A 104 -3.10 -3.26 -12.42
C PRO A 104 -1.89 -3.00 -11.52
N ARG A 105 -1.10 -4.01 -11.14
CA ARG A 105 0.12 -3.81 -10.33
C ARG A 105 1.15 -2.88 -11.00
N ALA A 106 1.10 -2.71 -12.31
CA ALA A 106 1.91 -1.71 -13.00
C ALA A 106 1.62 -0.27 -12.55
N GLN A 107 0.43 -0.01 -11.96
CA GLN A 107 0.03 1.29 -11.42
C GLN A 107 0.81 1.72 -10.18
N VAL A 108 1.61 0.84 -9.58
CA VAL A 108 2.65 1.23 -8.61
C VAL A 108 3.53 2.38 -9.13
N LYS A 109 3.77 2.43 -10.44
CA LYS A 109 4.49 3.52 -11.09
C LYS A 109 3.82 4.89 -10.92
N SER A 110 2.50 4.93 -10.72
CA SER A 110 1.76 6.18 -10.49
C SER A 110 2.09 6.79 -9.13
N ALA A 111 2.21 5.96 -8.07
CA ALA A 111 2.73 6.41 -6.77
C ALA A 111 4.18 6.89 -6.87
N GLN A 112 5.04 6.19 -7.63
CA GLN A 112 6.43 6.62 -7.83
C GLN A 112 6.51 7.99 -8.52
N ARG A 113 5.70 8.22 -9.56
CA ARG A 113 5.61 9.53 -10.23
C ARG A 113 5.14 10.63 -9.28
N LEU A 114 4.14 10.35 -8.44
CA LEU A 114 3.67 11.28 -7.41
C LEU A 114 4.81 11.69 -6.47
N ILE A 115 5.55 10.73 -5.91
CA ILE A 115 6.67 11.00 -4.99
C ILE A 115 7.75 11.86 -5.66
N THR A 116 8.10 11.58 -6.93
CA THR A 116 9.03 12.43 -7.69
C THR A 116 8.50 13.85 -7.90
N LYS A 117 7.20 14.01 -8.17
CA LYS A 117 6.56 15.34 -8.27
C LYS A 117 6.61 16.08 -6.94
N LEU A 118 6.34 15.41 -5.82
CA LEU A 118 6.42 16.01 -4.48
C LEU A 118 7.84 16.50 -4.17
N GLN A 119 8.87 15.70 -4.47
CA GLN A 119 10.27 16.14 -4.35
C GLN A 119 10.52 17.38 -5.20
N THR A 120 10.11 17.37 -6.47
CA THR A 120 10.29 18.51 -7.38
C THR A 120 9.62 19.78 -6.84
N CYS A 121 8.45 19.65 -6.23
CA CYS A 121 7.72 20.78 -5.63
C CYS A 121 8.30 21.25 -4.28
N ALA A 122 9.10 20.42 -3.61
CA ALA A 122 9.76 20.80 -2.38
C ALA A 122 11.01 21.67 -2.63
N GLY A 123 11.67 21.50 -3.80
CA GLY A 123 12.89 22.24 -4.15
C GLY A 123 14.06 21.91 -3.20
N ASP A 124 15.05 22.79 -3.16
CA ASP A 124 16.28 22.60 -2.35
C ASP A 124 16.03 22.77 -0.83
N ASP A 125 14.94 23.44 -0.45
CA ASP A 125 14.61 23.80 0.93
C ASP A 125 13.85 22.70 1.70
N GLY A 126 13.42 21.64 1.02
CA GLY A 126 12.48 20.66 1.54
C GLY A 126 12.92 19.22 1.28
N ALA A 127 14.03 18.80 1.88
CA ALA A 127 14.70 17.50 1.71
C ALA A 127 13.75 16.28 1.79
N LEU A 128 13.07 15.99 0.67
CA LEU A 128 12.29 14.79 0.46
C LEU A 128 13.11 13.87 -0.43
N GLU A 129 13.70 12.84 0.17
CA GLU A 129 14.45 11.83 -0.56
C GLU A 129 13.48 10.76 -1.11
N PRO A 130 13.25 10.66 -2.44
CA PRO A 130 12.25 9.74 -3.00
C PRO A 130 12.51 8.29 -2.61
N SER A 131 13.79 7.91 -2.52
CA SER A 131 14.19 6.56 -2.14
C SER A 131 13.85 6.23 -0.68
N ALA A 132 13.96 7.22 0.22
CA ALA A 132 13.59 7.07 1.62
C ALA A 132 12.05 7.02 1.78
N VAL A 133 11.33 7.88 1.05
CA VAL A 133 9.86 7.86 1.03
C VAL A 133 9.35 6.54 0.47
N TRP A 134 9.92 6.05 -0.64
CA TRP A 134 9.52 4.78 -1.22
C TRP A 134 9.76 3.61 -0.26
N ARG A 135 10.87 3.61 0.47
CA ARG A 135 11.12 2.61 1.51
C ARG A 135 10.08 2.65 2.63
N ARG A 136 9.66 3.85 3.06
CA ARG A 136 8.55 4.01 4.02
C ARG A 136 7.26 3.42 3.45
N VAL A 137 6.95 3.68 2.18
CA VAL A 137 5.78 3.08 1.51
C VAL A 137 5.82 1.57 1.60
N GLU A 138 6.93 0.94 1.22
CA GLU A 138 7.10 -0.52 1.26
C GLU A 138 6.96 -1.10 2.67
N GLN A 139 7.44 -0.38 3.69
CA GLN A 139 7.35 -0.79 5.10
C GLN A 139 5.91 -0.72 5.66
N GLU A 140 5.13 0.25 5.21
CA GLU A 140 3.77 0.48 5.72
C GLU A 140 2.71 -0.41 5.03
N VAL A 141 2.99 -0.88 3.82
CA VAL A 141 2.05 -1.69 3.03
C VAL A 141 1.49 -2.90 3.79
N PRO A 142 2.29 -3.77 4.45
CA PRO A 142 1.76 -4.92 5.17
C PRO A 142 0.78 -4.54 6.30
N ARG A 143 1.08 -3.44 7.02
CA ARG A 143 0.20 -2.93 8.06
C ARG A 143 -1.12 -2.45 7.45
N ARG A 144 -1.06 -1.65 6.37
CA ARG A 144 -2.27 -1.15 5.71
C ARG A 144 -3.11 -2.27 5.10
N GLN A 145 -2.51 -3.32 4.54
CA GLN A 145 -3.25 -4.49 4.05
C GLN A 145 -4.09 -5.16 5.15
N ALA A 146 -3.58 -5.21 6.38
CA ALA A 146 -4.31 -5.77 7.52
C ALA A 146 -5.46 -4.87 8.02
N GLU A 147 -5.42 -3.58 7.71
CA GLU A 147 -6.44 -2.59 8.11
C GLU A 147 -7.55 -2.40 7.07
N ILE A 148 -7.31 -2.75 5.80
CA ILE A 148 -8.31 -2.63 4.74
C ILE A 148 -9.47 -3.59 5.03
N ALA A 149 -10.67 -3.03 5.19
CA ALA A 149 -11.90 -3.79 5.32
C ALA A 149 -12.16 -4.57 4.03
N LEU A 150 -12.48 -5.86 4.15
CA LEU A 150 -12.88 -6.68 3.00
C LEU A 150 -14.40 -6.63 2.84
N PRO A 151 -14.92 -6.65 1.60
CA PRO A 151 -16.34 -6.87 1.39
C PRO A 151 -16.75 -8.23 1.94
N HIS A 152 -17.93 -8.28 2.55
CA HIS A 152 -18.54 -9.51 3.06
C HIS A 152 -19.07 -10.37 1.92
#